data_AF-A0A9P4YF14-F1
#
_entry.id   AF-A0A9P4YF14-F1
#
_cell.length_a   1.000
_cell.length_b   1.000
_cell.length_c   1.000
_cell.angle_alpha   90.00
_cell.angle_beta   90.00
_cell.angle_gamma   90.00
#
_symmetry.space_group_name_H-M   'P 1'
#
loop_
_entity.id
_entity.type
_entity.pdbx_description
1 polymer ?
#
loop_
_entity_poly.entity_id
_entity_poly.type
_entity_poly.pdbx_seq_one_letter_code
_entity_poly.pdbx_strand_id
1 'polypeptide(L)'
;MAKFSFFFLLAALLGVALATTVPNPVYRADTRNPDKIKAAGGFKSFGTNSEITLIEHASKQYAKGHRQGQDPWISTSALTSVGESSVVDKPCWVYTIDTSSIASSFTEVAAAYKAANKPYTHASEEEWAAKLQIPLSSITSFYQLKKDGTKGPSYTWTTWEAKAAKKTSRDEIPVMKKAGTPGAAAFRALAQD
;
A
#
# COMPACT_ATOMS: atom_id res chain seq x y z
N MET A 1 55.32 42.80 33.64
CA MET A 1 54.75 42.52 32.30
C MET A 1 54.48 41.02 32.20
N ALA A 2 53.24 40.62 31.92
CA ALA A 2 52.85 39.41 31.17
C ALA A 2 51.34 39.21 31.39
N LYS A 3 50.53 39.49 30.35
CA LYS A 3 49.09 39.22 30.33
C LYS A 3 48.90 37.84 29.70
N PHE A 4 48.37 36.88 30.45
CA PHE A 4 47.93 35.59 29.93
C PHE A 4 46.56 35.76 29.28
N SER A 5 46.52 35.79 27.96
CA SER A 5 45.28 35.82 27.18
C SER A 5 44.65 34.44 27.15
N PHE A 6 43.53 34.28 27.85
CA PHE A 6 42.67 33.10 27.77
C PHE A 6 41.81 33.20 26.52
N PHE A 7 42.29 32.65 25.39
CA PHE A 7 41.50 32.49 24.17
C PHE A 7 40.68 31.20 24.31
N PHE A 8 39.48 31.29 24.88
CA PHE A 8 38.49 30.21 24.81
C PHE A 8 38.00 30.10 23.36
N LEU A 9 38.56 29.15 22.62
CA LEU A 9 38.07 28.74 21.31
C LEU A 9 36.75 27.98 21.51
N LEU A 10 35.63 28.73 21.49
CA LEU A 10 34.29 28.15 21.47
C LEU A 10 34.03 27.61 20.05
N ALA A 11 34.53 26.40 19.77
CA ALA A 11 34.19 25.65 18.57
C ALA A 11 32.72 25.21 18.71
N ALA A 12 31.81 26.08 18.25
CA ALA A 12 30.39 25.77 18.13
C ALA A 12 30.23 24.59 17.17
N LEU A 13 29.97 23.43 17.76
CA LEU A 13 29.64 22.18 17.09
C LEU A 13 28.28 22.35 16.39
N LEU A 14 28.29 22.92 15.18
CA LEU A 14 27.16 22.88 14.26
C LEU A 14 27.02 21.44 13.76
N GLY A 15 26.41 20.60 14.59
CA GLY A 15 25.88 19.32 14.14
C GLY A 15 24.81 19.60 13.12
N VAL A 16 25.15 19.50 11.84
CA VAL A 16 24.17 19.50 10.75
C VAL A 16 23.32 18.26 10.97
N ALA A 17 22.10 18.44 11.51
CA ALA A 17 21.11 17.39 11.55
C ALA A 17 20.79 17.04 10.09
N LEU A 18 21.35 15.92 9.61
CA LEU A 18 20.95 15.36 8.33
C LEU A 18 19.47 15.02 8.46
N ALA A 19 18.61 15.82 7.83
CA ALA A 19 17.20 15.52 7.73
C ALA A 19 17.07 14.17 7.02
N THR A 20 16.41 13.20 7.65
CA THR A 20 16.16 11.91 7.02
C THR A 20 15.24 12.13 5.82
N THR A 21 15.74 11.81 4.64
CA THR A 21 14.96 11.90 3.39
C THR A 21 13.99 10.73 3.34
N VAL A 22 12.72 11.02 3.05
CA VAL A 22 11.71 9.97 2.83
C VAL A 22 12.20 9.01 1.73
N PRO A 23 12.21 7.69 1.96
CA PRO A 23 12.58 6.72 0.94
C PRO A 23 11.70 6.85 -0.30
N ASN A 24 12.29 6.64 -1.47
CA ASN A 24 11.55 6.55 -2.72
C ASN A 24 12.03 5.34 -3.53
N PRO A 25 11.21 4.30 -3.71
CA PRO A 25 9.81 4.18 -3.26
C PRO A 25 9.67 3.78 -1.77
N VAL A 26 8.42 3.79 -1.29
CA VAL A 26 7.99 3.01 -0.11
C VAL A 26 7.00 1.91 -0.53
N TYR A 27 6.79 0.94 0.35
CA TYR A 27 5.97 -0.23 0.10
C TYR A 27 4.84 -0.35 1.12
N ARG A 28 3.68 -0.82 0.66
CA ARG A 28 2.54 -1.10 1.53
C ARG A 28 1.89 -2.42 1.16
N ALA A 29 1.73 -3.30 2.15
CA ALA A 29 0.87 -4.47 2.04
C ALA A 29 -0.58 -4.12 2.40
N ASP A 30 -1.54 -4.59 1.60
CA ASP A 30 -2.96 -4.38 1.85
C ASP A 30 -3.78 -5.57 1.34
N THR A 31 -4.88 -5.89 2.02
CA THR A 31 -5.78 -6.99 1.60
C THR A 31 -6.74 -6.57 0.49
N ARG A 32 -6.90 -5.27 0.26
CA ARG A 32 -7.66 -4.75 -0.87
C ARG A 32 -6.91 -5.02 -2.17
N ASN A 33 -7.64 -5.48 -3.17
CA ASN A 33 -7.11 -5.66 -4.52
C ASN A 33 -6.99 -4.31 -5.25
N PRO A 34 -6.30 -4.26 -6.41
CA PRO A 34 -6.06 -3.02 -7.13
C PRO A 34 -7.34 -2.30 -7.54
N ASP A 35 -8.41 -3.03 -7.90
CA ASP A 35 -9.70 -2.42 -8.24
C ASP A 35 -10.31 -1.64 -7.08
N LYS A 36 -10.25 -2.19 -5.85
CA LYS A 36 -10.72 -1.50 -4.65
C LYS A 36 -9.86 -0.29 -4.30
N ILE A 37 -8.54 -0.39 -4.44
CA ILE A 37 -7.64 0.76 -4.22
C ILE A 37 -7.90 1.85 -5.25
N LYS A 38 -8.09 1.48 -6.52
CA LYS A 38 -8.44 2.41 -7.59
C LYS A 38 -9.78 3.11 -7.33
N ALA A 39 -10.82 2.35 -6.98
CA ALA A 39 -12.14 2.90 -6.65
C ALA A 39 -12.10 3.86 -5.44
N ALA A 40 -11.18 3.64 -4.49
CA ALA A 40 -10.97 4.53 -3.36
C ALA A 40 -10.17 5.80 -3.69
N GLY A 41 -9.56 5.88 -4.88
CA GLY A 41 -8.65 6.96 -5.27
C GLY A 41 -7.26 6.86 -4.61
N GLY A 42 -6.85 5.65 -4.18
CA GLY A 42 -5.60 5.40 -3.46
C GLY A 42 -5.84 4.85 -2.05
N PHE A 43 -4.89 5.08 -1.15
CA PHE A 43 -5.03 4.72 0.26
C PHE A 43 -5.58 5.90 1.07
N LYS A 44 -6.49 5.58 2.00
CA LYS A 44 -7.03 6.50 3.00
C LYS A 44 -6.78 5.92 4.38
N SER A 45 -6.47 6.77 5.34
CA SER A 45 -6.39 6.42 6.76
C SER A 45 -7.77 5.96 7.27
N PHE A 46 -7.80 5.34 8.44
CA PHE A 46 -9.07 4.87 9.02
C PHE A 46 -9.97 6.02 9.46
N GLY A 47 -9.37 7.10 9.96
CA GLY A 47 -10.09 8.34 10.27
C GLY A 47 -9.17 9.56 10.15
N THR A 48 -9.55 10.64 10.82
CA THR A 48 -8.90 11.94 10.68
C THR A 48 -8.53 12.58 12.03
N ASN A 49 -8.56 11.82 13.12
CA ASN A 49 -8.26 12.38 14.45
C ASN A 49 -6.77 12.73 14.56
N SER A 50 -6.45 14.02 14.44
CA SER A 50 -5.09 14.53 14.49
C SER A 50 -4.40 14.42 15.85
N GLU A 51 -5.14 14.12 16.92
CA GLU A 51 -4.59 13.92 18.27
C GLU A 51 -3.96 12.54 18.43
N ILE A 52 -4.30 11.57 17.58
CA ILE A 52 -3.64 10.25 17.57
C ILE A 52 -2.20 10.43 17.11
N THR A 53 -1.28 10.13 18.02
CA THR A 53 0.16 10.25 17.79
C THR A 53 0.69 9.13 16.90
N LEU A 54 1.86 9.36 16.31
CA LEU A 54 2.53 8.34 15.50
C LEU A 54 2.92 7.09 16.32
N ILE A 55 3.20 7.27 17.62
CA ILE A 55 3.51 6.16 18.53
C ILE A 55 2.25 5.33 18.83
N GLU A 56 1.10 5.96 19.05
CA GLU A 56 -0.17 5.23 19.20
C GLU A 56 -0.52 4.45 17.94
N HIS A 57 -0.29 5.06 16.77
CA HIS A 57 -0.44 4.39 15.48
C HIS A 57 0.46 3.16 15.36
N ALA A 58 1.77 3.31 15.58
CA ALA A 58 2.73 2.21 15.39
C ALA A 58 2.52 1.08 16.43
N SER A 59 2.33 1.44 17.70
CA SER A 59 2.13 0.46 18.79
C SER A 59 0.74 -0.18 18.82
N LYS A 60 -0.24 0.42 18.13
CA LYS A 60 -1.68 0.10 18.25
C LYS A 60 -2.22 0.22 19.68
N GLN A 61 -1.53 0.94 20.55
CA GLN A 61 -1.96 1.25 21.91
C GLN A 61 -2.50 2.68 21.94
N TYR A 62 -3.82 2.82 21.93
CA TYR A 62 -4.50 4.11 21.86
C TYR A 62 -4.80 4.67 23.25
N ALA A 63 -4.62 5.97 23.45
CA ALA A 63 -5.02 6.67 24.66
C ALA A 63 -6.55 6.62 24.87
N LYS A 64 -7.02 6.95 26.08
CA LYS A 64 -8.44 6.96 26.40
C LYS A 64 -9.21 7.90 25.45
N GLY A 65 -10.21 7.35 24.75
CA GLY A 65 -11.01 8.09 23.77
C GLY A 65 -10.52 7.98 22.32
N HIS A 66 -9.28 7.51 22.11
CA HIS A 66 -8.73 7.18 20.80
C HIS A 66 -9.06 5.73 20.42
N ARG A 67 -9.24 5.49 19.13
CA ARG A 67 -9.48 4.15 18.57
C ARG A 67 -8.94 4.05 17.15
N GLN A 68 -8.64 2.83 16.72
CA GLN A 68 -8.14 2.55 15.37
C GLN A 68 -9.00 3.15 14.26
N GLY A 69 -10.33 3.13 14.40
CA GLY A 69 -11.25 3.72 13.42
C GLY A 69 -11.14 5.25 13.24
N GLN A 70 -10.32 5.92 14.05
CA GLN A 70 -10.03 7.35 13.98
C GLN A 70 -8.60 7.65 13.51
N ASP A 71 -7.76 6.62 13.39
CA ASP A 71 -6.33 6.73 13.16
C ASP A 71 -6.05 7.44 11.83
N PRO A 72 -5.33 8.58 11.84
CA PRO A 72 -5.05 9.38 10.65
C PRO A 72 -3.81 8.92 9.88
N TRP A 73 -3.16 7.84 10.29
CA TRP A 73 -1.88 7.40 9.72
C TRP A 73 -2.04 6.14 8.86
N ILE A 74 -1.21 6.06 7.83
CA ILE A 74 -1.13 4.94 6.88
C ILE A 74 0.29 4.39 6.93
N SER A 75 0.47 3.21 7.54
CA SER A 75 1.75 2.51 7.58
C SER A 75 2.28 2.17 6.19
N THR A 76 3.56 2.44 5.96
CA THR A 76 4.36 1.97 4.82
C THR A 76 5.75 1.60 5.32
N SER A 77 6.54 0.91 4.50
CA SER A 77 7.92 0.51 4.83
C SER A 77 8.87 0.91 3.70
N ALA A 78 10.12 1.25 4.05
CA ALA A 78 11.20 1.39 3.08
C ALA A 78 11.62 0.04 2.47
N LEU A 79 11.26 -1.08 3.12
CA LEU A 79 11.68 -2.43 2.76
C LEU A 79 10.51 -3.21 2.16
N THR A 80 10.69 -3.71 0.94
CA THR A 80 9.67 -4.58 0.31
C THR A 80 9.43 -5.85 1.13
N SER A 81 10.46 -6.39 1.78
CA SER A 81 10.39 -7.62 2.60
C SER A 81 9.43 -7.50 3.79
N VAL A 82 9.26 -6.31 4.35
CA VAL A 82 8.32 -6.05 5.46
C VAL A 82 6.87 -6.03 4.95
N GLY A 83 6.66 -5.50 3.75
CA GLY A 83 5.39 -5.67 3.05
C GLY A 83 5.09 -7.16 2.78
N GLU A 84 6.13 -7.96 2.55
CA GLU A 84 5.99 -9.38 2.24
C GLU A 84 5.77 -10.28 3.47
N SER A 85 6.27 -9.89 4.64
CA SER A 85 6.13 -10.69 5.88
C SER A 85 4.72 -10.66 6.49
N SER A 86 3.88 -9.70 6.08
CA SER A 86 2.50 -9.54 6.57
C SER A 86 1.50 -10.61 6.05
N VAL A 87 1.96 -11.60 5.28
CA VAL A 87 1.15 -12.54 4.47
C VAL A 87 0.68 -13.77 5.24
N VAL A 88 1.06 -13.95 6.51
CA VAL A 88 0.96 -15.23 7.25
C VAL A 88 -0.43 -15.90 7.17
N ASP A 89 -1.52 -15.13 7.03
CA ASP A 89 -2.88 -15.69 7.06
C ASP A 89 -3.75 -15.48 5.80
N LYS A 90 -3.45 -14.49 4.94
CA LYS A 90 -4.32 -14.10 3.82
C LYS A 90 -3.51 -13.62 2.62
N PRO A 91 -3.98 -13.88 1.38
CA PRO A 91 -3.38 -13.25 0.22
C PRO A 91 -3.47 -11.73 0.37
N CYS A 92 -2.35 -11.05 0.16
CA CYS A 92 -2.29 -9.60 0.16
C CYS A 92 -1.73 -9.08 -1.17
N TRP A 93 -1.85 -7.78 -1.36
CA TRP A 93 -1.23 -7.06 -2.45
C TRP A 93 -0.16 -6.16 -1.87
N VAL A 94 1.02 -6.18 -2.47
CA VAL A 94 2.09 -5.23 -2.15
C VAL A 94 2.09 -4.15 -3.21
N TYR A 95 2.00 -2.92 -2.76
CA TYR A 95 1.96 -1.72 -3.58
C TYR A 95 3.26 -0.95 -3.44
N THR A 96 3.85 -0.59 -4.56
CA THR A 96 5.00 0.31 -4.65
C THR A 96 4.49 1.74 -4.80
N ILE A 97 4.97 2.63 -3.95
CA ILE A 97 4.50 4.01 -3.85
C ILE A 97 5.68 4.96 -4.12
N ASP A 98 5.56 5.79 -5.15
CA ASP A 98 6.46 6.90 -5.41
C ASP A 98 6.13 8.06 -4.46
N THR A 99 7.12 8.41 -3.64
CA THR A 99 6.97 9.44 -2.60
C THR A 99 7.38 10.82 -3.08
N SER A 100 7.95 10.97 -4.28
CA SER A 100 8.54 12.22 -4.77
C SER A 100 7.61 13.44 -4.66
N SER A 101 6.33 13.27 -4.98
CA SER A 101 5.31 14.34 -4.94
C SER A 101 4.55 14.45 -3.61
N ILE A 102 4.76 13.51 -2.68
CA ILE A 102 4.00 13.40 -1.43
C ILE A 102 4.89 13.23 -0.19
N ALA A 103 6.21 13.44 -0.32
CA ALA A 103 7.19 13.24 0.76
C ALA A 103 6.83 14.01 2.04
N SER A 104 6.28 15.22 1.91
CA SER A 104 5.85 16.04 3.05
C SER A 104 4.71 15.43 3.88
N SER A 105 4.02 14.41 3.36
CA SER A 105 2.96 13.70 4.08
C SER A 105 3.48 12.55 4.94
N PHE A 106 4.77 12.21 4.85
CA PHE A 106 5.37 11.09 5.56
C PHE A 106 6.10 11.53 6.82
N THR A 107 6.10 10.67 7.83
CA THR A 107 6.91 10.82 9.04
C THR A 107 7.55 9.48 9.39
N GLU A 108 8.84 9.51 9.72
CA GLU A 108 9.60 8.34 10.15
C GLU A 108 9.17 7.92 11.56
N VAL A 109 8.71 6.68 11.73
CA VAL A 109 8.21 6.19 13.02
C VAL A 109 9.34 6.08 14.03
N ALA A 110 10.50 5.57 13.62
CA ALA A 110 11.67 5.42 14.48
C ALA A 110 12.12 6.78 15.07
N ALA A 111 12.07 7.85 14.27
CA ALA A 111 12.38 9.20 14.73
C ALA A 111 11.42 9.68 15.82
N ALA A 112 10.13 9.38 15.73
CA ALA A 112 9.16 9.74 16.76
C ALA A 112 9.40 9.00 18.08
N TYR A 113 9.73 7.70 18.04
CA TYR A 113 10.11 6.94 19.23
C TYR A 113 11.38 7.49 19.87
N LYS A 114 12.40 7.80 19.06
CA LYS A 114 13.65 8.42 19.52
C LYS A 114 13.38 9.77 20.20
N ALA A 115 12.57 10.63 19.59
CA ALA A 115 12.20 11.93 20.15
C ALA A 115 11.44 11.80 21.48
N ALA A 116 10.63 10.76 21.65
CA ALA A 116 9.89 10.47 22.87
C ALA A 116 10.73 9.71 23.93
N ASN A 117 12.00 9.41 23.66
CA ASN A 117 12.87 8.57 24.49
C ASN A 117 12.21 7.22 24.86
N LYS A 118 11.54 6.59 23.88
CA LYS A 118 10.86 5.30 24.03
C LYS A 118 11.56 4.21 23.20
N PRO A 119 11.63 2.97 23.69
CA PRO A 119 12.16 1.86 22.90
C PRO A 119 11.24 1.58 21.71
N TYR A 120 11.84 1.36 20.54
CA TYR A 120 11.11 0.97 19.33
C TYR A 120 11.44 -0.47 18.96
N THR A 121 10.47 -1.37 19.14
CA THR A 121 10.63 -2.81 18.90
C THR A 121 10.54 -3.21 17.42
N HIS A 122 10.08 -2.29 16.56
CA HIS A 122 9.85 -2.53 15.13
C HIS A 122 10.83 -1.75 14.24
N ALA A 123 12.01 -1.42 14.76
CA ALA A 123 13.01 -0.65 14.01
C ALA A 123 13.42 -1.32 12.68
N SER A 124 13.43 -2.66 12.64
CA SER A 124 13.71 -3.43 11.42
C SER A 124 12.65 -3.30 10.32
N GLU A 125 11.49 -2.73 10.63
CA GLU A 125 10.43 -2.52 9.65
C GLU A 125 10.66 -1.28 8.79
N GLU A 126 11.59 -0.39 9.19
CA GLU A 126 11.85 0.90 8.53
C GLU A 126 10.54 1.63 8.19
N GLU A 127 9.64 1.71 9.18
CA GLU A 127 8.29 2.22 8.98
C GLU A 127 8.29 3.74 8.76
N TRP A 128 7.59 4.15 7.71
CA TRP A 128 7.21 5.53 7.43
C TRP A 128 5.69 5.60 7.34
N ALA A 129 5.06 6.52 8.06
CA ALA A 129 3.62 6.66 8.02
C ALA A 129 3.21 7.90 7.22
N ALA A 130 2.33 7.71 6.23
CA ALA A 130 1.69 8.83 5.55
C ALA A 130 0.47 9.32 6.34
N LYS A 131 0.22 10.63 6.34
CA LYS A 131 -0.94 11.23 7.00
C LYS A 131 -2.12 11.35 6.03
N LEU A 132 -3.30 10.89 6.47
CA LEU A 132 -4.61 10.94 5.81
C LEU A 132 -4.77 10.17 4.50
N GLN A 133 -3.90 10.42 3.51
CA GLN A 133 -4.08 9.90 2.16
C GLN A 133 -2.75 9.64 1.45
N ILE A 134 -2.72 8.55 0.66
CA ILE A 134 -1.74 8.33 -0.41
C ILE A 134 -2.54 8.29 -1.71
N PRO A 135 -2.38 9.27 -2.62
CA PRO A 135 -3.19 9.35 -3.82
C PRO A 135 -2.87 8.21 -4.80
N LEU A 136 -3.87 7.83 -5.61
CA LEU A 136 -3.74 6.79 -6.63
C LEU A 136 -2.54 7.01 -7.56
N SER A 137 -2.28 8.26 -7.94
CA SER A 137 -1.20 8.66 -8.84
C SER A 137 0.20 8.33 -8.29
N SER A 138 0.34 8.21 -6.97
CA SER A 138 1.61 7.82 -6.34
C SER A 138 1.83 6.31 -6.33
N ILE A 139 0.83 5.50 -6.65
CA ILE A 139 0.97 4.04 -6.69
C ILE A 139 1.46 3.65 -8.09
N THR A 140 2.70 3.19 -8.21
CA THR A 140 3.36 2.95 -9.51
C THR A 140 3.24 1.51 -9.99
N SER A 141 3.26 0.55 -9.06
CA SER A 141 3.11 -0.87 -9.36
C SER A 141 2.57 -1.64 -8.17
N PHE A 142 2.09 -2.85 -8.44
CA PHE A 142 1.65 -3.77 -7.41
C PHE A 142 1.72 -5.21 -7.88
N TYR A 143 1.86 -6.12 -6.94
CA TYR A 143 1.80 -7.55 -7.18
C TYR A 143 1.05 -8.24 -6.05
N GLN A 144 0.50 -9.41 -6.34
CA GLN A 144 -0.17 -10.23 -5.34
C GLN A 144 0.86 -11.13 -4.66
N LEU A 145 0.83 -11.19 -3.33
CA LEU A 145 1.45 -12.27 -2.57
C LEU A 145 0.40 -13.34 -2.27
N LYS A 146 0.73 -14.56 -2.67
CA LYS A 146 -0.07 -15.74 -2.34
C LYS A 146 0.23 -16.17 -0.91
N LYS A 147 -0.67 -16.99 -0.35
CA LYS A 147 -0.56 -17.51 1.01
C LYS A 147 0.75 -18.29 1.26
N ASP A 148 1.31 -18.91 0.22
CA ASP A 148 2.58 -19.64 0.26
C ASP A 148 3.81 -18.71 0.17
N GLY A 149 3.63 -17.39 0.19
CA GLY A 149 4.69 -16.39 0.03
C GLY A 149 5.11 -16.15 -1.43
N THR A 150 4.54 -16.89 -2.39
CA THR A 150 4.91 -16.74 -3.80
C THR A 150 4.39 -15.42 -4.35
N LYS A 151 5.29 -14.68 -5.01
CA LYS A 151 4.97 -13.45 -5.72
C LYS A 151 4.27 -13.75 -7.05
N GLY A 152 3.13 -13.13 -7.27
CA GLY A 152 2.50 -13.05 -8.57
C GLY A 152 3.26 -12.11 -9.52
N PRO A 153 2.83 -12.03 -10.78
CA PRO A 153 3.32 -11.02 -11.70
C PRO A 153 3.08 -9.61 -11.16
N SER A 154 4.03 -8.71 -11.44
CA SER A 154 3.89 -7.29 -11.15
C SER A 154 3.07 -6.60 -12.24
N TYR A 155 2.24 -5.64 -11.83
CA TYR A 155 1.37 -4.86 -12.67
C TYR A 155 1.58 -3.37 -12.45
N THR A 156 1.42 -2.59 -13.52
CA THR A 156 1.09 -1.17 -13.46
C THR A 156 -0.44 -1.04 -13.63
N TRP A 157 -0.99 0.15 -13.42
CA TRP A 157 -2.41 0.38 -13.70
C TRP A 157 -2.79 0.01 -15.14
N THR A 158 -1.96 0.39 -16.11
CA THR A 158 -2.17 0.07 -17.53
C THR A 158 -2.18 -1.43 -17.80
N THR A 159 -1.21 -2.18 -17.25
CA THR A 159 -1.17 -3.64 -17.50
C THR A 159 -2.24 -4.39 -16.73
N TRP A 160 -2.66 -3.88 -15.58
CA TRP A 160 -3.79 -4.40 -14.82
C TRP A 160 -5.12 -4.26 -15.58
N GLU A 161 -5.38 -3.08 -16.15
CA GLU A 161 -6.59 -2.81 -16.94
C GLU A 161 -6.64 -3.66 -18.20
N ALA A 162 -5.51 -3.79 -18.92
CA ALA A 162 -5.42 -4.65 -20.08
C ALA A 162 -5.71 -6.12 -19.74
N LYS A 163 -5.27 -6.59 -18.56
CA LYS A 163 -5.59 -7.93 -18.06
C LYS A 163 -7.08 -8.06 -17.73
N ALA A 164 -7.67 -7.07 -17.06
CA ALA A 164 -9.07 -7.07 -16.68
C ALA A 164 -9.98 -7.12 -17.92
N ALA A 165 -9.68 -6.33 -18.95
CA ALA A 165 -10.43 -6.30 -20.21
C ALA A 165 -10.44 -7.65 -20.94
N LYS A 166 -9.28 -8.35 -20.98
CA LYS A 166 -9.17 -9.69 -21.57
C LYS A 166 -9.98 -10.76 -20.85
N LYS A 167 -10.24 -10.58 -19.55
CA LYS A 167 -11.09 -11.49 -18.78
C LYS A 167 -12.55 -11.32 -19.19
N THR A 168 -13.02 -10.07 -19.27
CA THR A 168 -14.41 -9.75 -19.65
C THR A 168 -14.75 -10.23 -21.06
N SER A 169 -13.84 -10.06 -22.03
CA SER A 169 -14.09 -10.50 -23.42
C SER A 169 -14.19 -12.01 -23.60
N ARG A 170 -13.67 -12.82 -22.65
CA ARG A 170 -13.77 -14.28 -22.69
C ARG A 170 -15.10 -14.79 -22.14
N ASP A 171 -15.66 -14.07 -21.17
CA ASP A 171 -16.91 -14.45 -20.51
C ASP A 171 -18.15 -14.00 -21.32
N GLU A 172 -17.98 -13.07 -22.27
CA GLU A 172 -19.05 -12.56 -23.14
C GLU A 172 -19.21 -13.32 -24.47
N ILE A 173 -18.40 -14.35 -24.76
CA ILE A 173 -18.65 -15.18 -25.94
C ILE A 173 -19.93 -15.98 -25.66
N PRO A 174 -21.07 -15.69 -26.34
CA PRO A 174 -22.26 -16.50 -26.17
C PRO A 174 -21.87 -17.90 -26.65
N VAL A 175 -22.01 -18.89 -25.79
CA VAL A 175 -22.02 -20.29 -26.23
C VAL A 175 -23.20 -20.39 -27.19
N MET A 176 -22.94 -20.23 -28.50
CA MET A 176 -23.91 -20.59 -29.52
C MET A 176 -24.20 -22.07 -29.28
N LYS A 177 -25.33 -22.35 -28.63
CA LYS A 177 -25.90 -23.69 -28.58
C LYS A 177 -25.96 -24.14 -30.03
N LYS A 178 -25.16 -25.15 -30.38
CA LYS A 178 -25.22 -25.83 -31.68
C LYS A 178 -26.70 -26.07 -31.96
N ALA A 179 -27.23 -25.43 -33.00
CA ALA A 179 -28.59 -25.66 -33.45
C ALA A 179 -28.71 -27.18 -33.68
N GLY A 180 -29.64 -27.80 -32.94
CA GLY A 180 -29.90 -29.23 -33.08
C GLY A 180 -30.20 -29.54 -34.54
N THR A 181 -29.53 -30.54 -35.07
CA THR A 181 -29.81 -31.12 -36.39
C THR A 181 -31.32 -31.41 -36.48
N PRO A 182 -32.05 -30.87 -37.47
CA PRO A 182 -33.45 -31.21 -37.65
C PRO A 182 -33.58 -32.72 -37.88
N GLY A 183 -34.32 -33.40 -37.01
CA GLY A 183 -34.65 -34.81 -37.18
C GLY A 183 -35.48 -35.01 -38.43
N ALA A 184 -35.03 -35.90 -39.30
CA ALA A 184 -35.74 -36.32 -40.51
C ALA A 184 -37.01 -37.10 -40.13
N ALA A 185 -38.15 -36.44 -40.06
CA ALA A 185 -39.45 -37.11 -39.93
C ALA A 185 -40.59 -36.23 -40.46
N ALA A 186 -40.79 -36.19 -41.78
CA ALA A 186 -42.07 -35.82 -42.39
C ALA A 186 -42.13 -36.27 -43.86
N PHE A 187 -42.30 -37.57 -44.09
CA PHE A 187 -42.84 -38.09 -45.35
C PHE A 187 -43.91 -39.14 -45.02
N ARG A 188 -45.17 -38.72 -45.06
CA ARG A 188 -46.37 -39.56 -45.28
C ARG A 188 -47.45 -38.61 -45.81
N ALA A 189 -47.58 -38.52 -47.13
CA ALA A 189 -48.49 -39.32 -47.95
C ALA A 189 -49.96 -38.92 -47.73
N LEU A 190 -50.42 -38.00 -48.59
CA LEU A 190 -51.84 -37.83 -48.91
C LEU A 190 -52.12 -38.64 -50.17
N ALA A 191 -52.89 -39.71 -50.03
CA ALA A 191 -53.54 -40.40 -51.13
C ALA A 191 -54.95 -40.79 -50.67
N GLN A 192 -55.95 -40.33 -51.44
CA GLN A 192 -57.29 -40.91 -51.63
C GLN A 192 -58.28 -40.80 -50.44
N ASP A 193 -59.55 -40.41 -50.57
CA ASP A 193 -60.44 -40.05 -51.70
C ASP A 193 -61.43 -38.96 -51.22
#